data_AF-A0A0C1FBE9-F1
#
_entry.id   AF-A0A0C1FBE9-F1
#
_cell.length_a   1.000
_cell.length_b   1.000
_cell.length_c   1.000
_cell.angle_alpha   90.00
_cell.angle_beta   90.00
_cell.angle_gamma   90.00
#
_symmetry.space_group_name_H-M   'P 1'
#
loop_
_entity.id
_entity.type
_entity.pdbx_description
1 polymer ?
#
loop_
_entity_poly.entity_id
_entity_poly.type
_entity_poly.pdbx_seq_one_letter_code
_entity_poly.pdbx_strand_id
1 'polypeptide(L)'
;MHQFTIGVEEEYQIIDVETRDLVSHVSKIIEGGKATLLENLKHEMHESVIEMETGICNNIQEVKAELTDLRKRLIKVAHENNLRVSGGGTHPFSRWQDNPITKADRYDKIVSDLGDVARSNLIFGLHVHIGIPNREEGIRIQNVMRYFLPHVYALSTNSPFWVGSKTGFKSYRQEVFVKFPRTGIPSYFSSVAEFDAYINLMIKTGTIDNAKKIWWDLRVHPFYPTIEFRICDMPLRVEETVCIAAIMQCLVAKIYKLHEQNLSFRSYRRLLLNENKWRASKDGIHAHLIDFGKETSVPYSDLLKELLAFIDDVVDELGCREEVEYAWEIMKNGTGADRQLAVYEKTGDLKAVVDYMISETENGYITE
;
A
#
# COMPACT_ATOMS: atom_id res chain seq x y z
N MET A 1 -16.98 -3.19 22.00
CA MET A 1 -15.80 -2.74 21.24
C MET A 1 -16.30 -2.12 19.95
N HIS A 2 -15.75 -0.97 19.53
CA HIS A 2 -16.06 -0.39 18.22
C HIS A 2 -15.76 -1.40 17.10
N GLN A 3 -16.59 -1.45 16.07
CA GLN A 3 -16.37 -2.35 14.94
C GLN A 3 -15.39 -1.69 13.96
N PHE A 4 -14.16 -2.17 13.94
CA PHE A 4 -13.09 -1.67 13.07
C PHE A 4 -13.21 -2.29 11.67
N THR A 5 -14.23 -1.85 10.91
CA THR A 5 -14.45 -2.31 9.54
C THR A 5 -13.23 -2.04 8.65
N ILE A 6 -13.08 -2.84 7.59
CA ILE A 6 -11.91 -2.77 6.70
C ILE A 6 -12.39 -2.51 5.27
N GLY A 7 -11.71 -1.63 4.55
CA GLY A 7 -11.76 -1.56 3.09
C GLY A 7 -10.35 -1.66 2.53
N VAL A 8 -10.16 -2.39 1.44
CA VAL A 8 -8.84 -2.57 0.81
C VAL A 8 -8.89 -2.15 -0.65
N GLU A 9 -7.91 -1.35 -1.07
CA GLU A 9 -7.68 -0.97 -2.47
C GLU A 9 -6.34 -1.58 -2.92
N GLU A 10 -6.37 -2.32 -4.02
CA GLU A 10 -5.20 -2.98 -4.63
C GLU A 10 -4.98 -2.44 -6.05
N GLU A 11 -3.78 -1.92 -6.32
CA GLU A 11 -3.39 -1.40 -7.65
C GLU A 11 -2.57 -2.46 -8.41
N TYR A 12 -3.03 -2.85 -9.60
CA TYR A 12 -2.43 -3.89 -10.43
C TYR A 12 -1.80 -3.37 -11.71
N GLN A 13 -0.75 -4.07 -12.12
CA GLN A 13 -0.03 -3.90 -13.38
C GLN A 13 -0.72 -4.72 -14.48
N ILE A 14 -1.04 -4.13 -15.63
CA ILE A 14 -1.46 -4.89 -16.83
C ILE A 14 -0.25 -5.14 -17.73
N ILE A 15 -0.01 -6.41 -18.04
CA ILE A 15 1.21 -6.87 -18.70
C ILE A 15 0.86 -7.60 -20.00
N ASP A 16 1.61 -7.29 -21.05
CA ASP A 16 1.54 -7.99 -22.32
C ASP A 16 2.27 -9.35 -22.28
N VAL A 17 1.61 -10.38 -22.80
CA VAL A 17 2.11 -11.77 -22.74
C VAL A 17 3.36 -12.02 -23.58
N GLU A 18 3.65 -11.19 -24.60
CA GLU A 18 4.79 -11.39 -25.48
C GLU A 18 6.00 -10.59 -25.00
N THR A 19 5.81 -9.29 -24.81
CA THR A 19 6.86 -8.34 -24.47
C THR A 19 7.21 -8.35 -22.99
N ARG A 20 6.25 -8.71 -22.12
CA ARG A 20 6.28 -8.53 -20.66
C ARG A 20 6.31 -7.06 -20.23
N ASP A 21 6.03 -6.14 -21.14
CA ASP A 21 5.95 -4.72 -20.81
C ASP A 21 4.53 -4.37 -20.33
N LEU A 22 4.41 -3.22 -19.66
CA LEU A 22 3.13 -2.64 -19.32
C LEU A 22 2.38 -2.22 -20.59
N VAL A 23 1.07 -2.44 -20.61
CA VAL A 23 0.21 -2.01 -21.72
C VAL A 23 -0.94 -1.14 -21.28
N SER A 24 -1.23 -0.15 -22.12
CA SER A 24 -2.36 0.76 -21.98
C SER A 24 -3.62 0.12 -22.57
N HIS A 25 -4.19 -0.84 -21.84
CA HIS A 25 -5.37 -1.61 -22.27
C HIS A 25 -6.50 -1.66 -21.23
N VAL A 26 -6.43 -0.84 -20.16
CA VAL A 26 -7.49 -0.75 -19.13
C VAL A 26 -8.89 -0.64 -19.74
N SER A 27 -9.07 0.22 -20.74
CA SER A 27 -10.38 0.44 -21.39
C SER A 27 -11.00 -0.84 -21.97
N LYS A 28 -10.19 -1.73 -22.57
CA LYS A 28 -10.70 -3.00 -23.14
C LYS A 28 -11.02 -4.04 -22.06
N ILE A 29 -10.21 -4.12 -20.99
CA ILE A 29 -10.47 -5.02 -19.86
C ILE A 29 -11.76 -4.61 -19.15
N ILE A 30 -11.97 -3.31 -18.97
CA ILE A 30 -13.19 -2.74 -18.38
C ILE A 30 -14.40 -3.00 -19.29
N GLU A 31 -14.32 -2.66 -20.58
CA GLU A 31 -15.42 -2.88 -21.53
C GLU A 31 -15.81 -4.37 -21.70
N GLY A 32 -14.84 -5.28 -21.58
CA GLY A 32 -15.07 -6.74 -21.59
C GLY A 32 -15.51 -7.32 -20.25
N GLY A 33 -15.40 -6.55 -19.17
CA GLY A 33 -15.82 -6.95 -17.83
C GLY A 33 -17.35 -7.05 -17.71
N LYS A 34 -17.84 -8.03 -16.95
CA LYS A 34 -19.26 -8.07 -16.58
C LYS A 34 -19.62 -6.84 -15.74
N ALA A 35 -20.88 -6.39 -15.80
CA ALA A 35 -21.40 -5.24 -15.04
C ALA A 35 -21.01 -5.21 -13.56
N THR A 36 -20.85 -6.37 -12.92
CA THR A 36 -20.45 -6.51 -11.52
C THR A 36 -18.96 -6.28 -11.24
N LEU A 37 -18.07 -6.49 -12.22
CA LEU A 37 -16.65 -6.15 -12.07
C LEU A 37 -16.41 -4.65 -12.28
N LEU A 38 -17.22 -4.02 -13.14
CA LEU A 38 -17.16 -2.58 -13.44
C LEU A 38 -17.41 -1.70 -12.21
N GLU A 39 -18.21 -2.14 -11.25
CA GLU A 39 -18.54 -1.36 -10.04
C GLU A 39 -17.33 -1.19 -9.11
N ASN A 40 -16.39 -2.14 -9.12
CA ASN A 40 -15.19 -2.15 -8.26
C ASN A 40 -13.91 -1.71 -8.98
N LEU A 41 -13.98 -1.37 -10.28
CA LEU A 41 -12.84 -0.95 -11.09
C LEU A 41 -12.84 0.57 -11.26
N LYS A 42 -11.74 1.22 -10.88
CA LYS A 42 -11.54 2.66 -11.13
C LYS A 42 -10.43 2.91 -12.14
N HIS A 43 -10.63 3.97 -12.93
CA HIS A 43 -9.59 4.52 -13.80
C HIS A 43 -8.59 5.33 -12.97
N GLU A 44 -7.34 4.91 -12.99
CA GLU A 44 -6.23 5.68 -12.45
C GLU A 44 -5.57 6.58 -13.52
N MET A 45 -4.60 7.41 -13.10
CA MET A 45 -3.95 8.39 -13.99
C MET A 45 -3.23 7.75 -15.19
N HIS A 46 -2.67 6.55 -15.01
CA HIS A 46 -1.97 5.81 -16.06
C HIS A 46 -2.86 4.66 -16.57
N GLU A 47 -2.96 4.51 -17.90
CA GLU A 47 -3.81 3.51 -18.54
C GLU A 47 -3.35 2.05 -18.38
N SER A 48 -2.25 1.82 -17.66
CA SER A 48 -1.70 0.50 -17.33
C SER A 48 -1.94 0.09 -15.86
N VAL A 49 -2.68 0.92 -15.10
CA VAL A 49 -3.05 0.69 -13.70
C VAL A 49 -4.52 0.29 -13.62
N ILE A 50 -4.79 -0.82 -12.92
CA ILE A 50 -6.14 -1.20 -12.50
C ILE A 50 -6.22 -1.10 -10.99
N GLU A 51 -7.11 -0.26 -10.46
CA GLU A 51 -7.46 -0.25 -9.04
C GLU A 51 -8.69 -1.15 -8.82
N MET A 52 -8.59 -2.08 -7.88
CA MET A 52 -9.72 -2.84 -7.35
C MET A 52 -9.97 -2.47 -5.90
N GLU A 53 -11.23 -2.24 -5.54
CA GLU A 53 -11.65 -1.97 -4.17
C GLU A 53 -12.60 -3.03 -3.64
N THR A 54 -12.41 -3.45 -2.38
CA THR A 54 -13.43 -4.20 -1.65
C THR A 54 -14.59 -3.28 -1.25
N GLY A 55 -15.73 -3.87 -0.90
CA GLY A 55 -16.73 -3.24 -0.07
C GLY A 55 -16.21 -2.93 1.34
N ILE A 56 -17.12 -2.54 2.23
CA ILE A 56 -16.84 -2.37 3.65
C ILE A 56 -16.99 -3.74 4.33
N CYS A 57 -15.87 -4.38 4.63
CA CYS A 57 -15.81 -5.67 5.29
C CYS A 57 -15.86 -5.52 6.82
N ASN A 58 -16.53 -6.45 7.49
CA ASN A 58 -16.69 -6.45 8.95
C ASN A 58 -15.48 -7.03 9.69
N ASN A 59 -14.71 -7.90 9.03
CA ASN A 59 -13.56 -8.62 9.57
C ASN A 59 -12.60 -8.97 8.44
N ILE A 60 -11.44 -9.51 8.79
CA ILE A 60 -10.39 -9.83 7.82
C ILE A 60 -10.75 -11.03 6.92
N GLN A 61 -11.60 -11.94 7.39
CA GLN A 61 -12.03 -13.09 6.60
C GLN A 61 -12.92 -12.67 5.42
N GLU A 62 -13.80 -11.69 5.63
CA GLU A 62 -14.57 -11.05 4.56
C GLU A 62 -13.65 -10.38 3.53
N VAL A 63 -12.63 -9.64 3.99
CA VAL A 63 -11.59 -9.07 3.10
C VAL A 63 -10.91 -10.16 2.28
N LYS A 64 -10.45 -11.24 2.91
CA LYS A 64 -9.78 -12.36 2.24
C LYS A 64 -10.68 -12.98 1.18
N ALA A 65 -11.95 -13.22 1.48
CA ALA A 65 -12.89 -13.82 0.55
C ALA A 65 -13.15 -12.90 -0.66
N GLU A 66 -13.38 -11.61 -0.41
CA GLU A 66 -13.68 -10.64 -1.44
C GLU A 66 -12.47 -10.36 -2.36
N LEU A 67 -11.28 -10.15 -1.79
CA LEU A 67 -10.05 -9.99 -2.57
C LEU A 67 -9.74 -11.22 -3.41
N THR A 68 -9.94 -12.42 -2.86
CA THR A 68 -9.77 -13.68 -3.60
C THR A 68 -10.67 -13.74 -4.83
N ASP A 69 -11.94 -13.36 -4.67
CA ASP A 69 -12.93 -13.34 -5.75
C ASP A 69 -12.64 -12.23 -6.80
N LEU A 70 -12.28 -11.03 -6.34
CA LEU A 70 -11.87 -9.91 -7.19
C LEU A 70 -10.61 -10.25 -8.02
N ARG A 71 -9.55 -10.74 -7.38
CA ARG A 71 -8.31 -11.21 -8.03
C ARG A 71 -8.60 -12.27 -9.08
N LYS A 72 -9.38 -13.30 -8.72
CA LYS A 72 -9.78 -14.37 -9.64
C LYS A 72 -10.50 -13.83 -10.88
N ARG A 73 -11.44 -12.90 -10.71
CA ARG A 73 -12.13 -12.26 -11.84
C ARG A 73 -11.19 -11.44 -12.70
N LEU A 74 -10.36 -10.61 -12.10
CA LEU A 74 -9.41 -9.77 -12.82
C LEU A 74 -8.45 -10.61 -13.66
N ILE A 75 -7.85 -11.64 -13.05
CA ILE A 75 -6.94 -12.57 -13.73
C ILE A 75 -7.67 -13.22 -14.91
N LYS A 76 -8.89 -13.73 -14.70
CA LYS A 76 -9.66 -14.36 -15.77
C LYS A 76 -9.89 -13.40 -16.95
N VAL A 77 -10.34 -12.18 -16.69
CA VAL A 77 -10.61 -11.19 -17.75
C VAL A 77 -9.32 -10.80 -18.48
N ALA A 78 -8.20 -10.67 -17.77
CA ALA A 78 -6.90 -10.41 -18.39
C ALA A 78 -6.52 -11.54 -19.36
N HIS A 79 -6.64 -12.80 -18.94
CA HIS A 79 -6.34 -13.97 -19.78
C HIS A 79 -7.23 -14.03 -21.03
N GLU A 80 -8.53 -13.76 -20.89
CA GLU A 80 -9.48 -13.72 -22.03
C GLU A 80 -9.10 -12.66 -23.08
N ASN A 81 -8.29 -11.66 -22.71
CA ASN A 81 -7.81 -10.60 -23.60
C ASN A 81 -6.34 -10.78 -24.02
N ASN A 82 -5.74 -11.96 -23.80
CA ASN A 82 -4.31 -12.24 -24.02
C ASN A 82 -3.38 -11.31 -23.22
N LEU A 83 -3.78 -10.95 -22.01
CA LEU A 83 -3.02 -10.11 -21.07
C LEU A 83 -2.78 -10.87 -19.76
N ARG A 84 -1.88 -10.35 -18.94
CA ARG A 84 -1.64 -10.82 -17.57
C ARG A 84 -1.75 -9.65 -16.60
N VAL A 85 -1.93 -9.98 -15.33
CA VAL A 85 -1.91 -8.99 -14.25
C VAL A 85 -0.89 -9.37 -13.19
N SER A 86 -0.32 -8.36 -12.54
CA SER A 86 0.62 -8.58 -11.45
C SER A 86 0.53 -7.51 -10.37
N GLY A 87 0.78 -7.91 -9.12
CA GLY A 87 1.13 -6.97 -8.06
C GLY A 87 2.56 -6.42 -8.22
N GLY A 88 3.13 -5.85 -7.15
CA GLY A 88 4.46 -5.24 -7.17
C GLY A 88 4.40 -3.72 -7.18
N GLY A 89 5.29 -3.07 -6.41
CA GLY A 89 5.26 -1.61 -6.24
C GLY A 89 5.69 -0.80 -7.47
N THR A 90 6.45 -1.43 -8.36
CA THR A 90 6.93 -0.91 -9.64
C THR A 90 7.03 -2.04 -10.65
N HIS A 91 6.95 -1.71 -11.94
CA HIS A 91 7.29 -2.67 -12.99
C HIS A 91 8.83 -2.75 -13.15
N PRO A 92 9.42 -3.94 -13.35
CA PRO A 92 10.88 -4.09 -13.38
C PRO A 92 11.61 -3.29 -14.45
N PHE A 93 11.03 -3.17 -15.66
CA PHE A 93 11.72 -2.54 -16.79
C PHE A 93 10.93 -1.52 -17.60
N SER A 94 9.63 -1.34 -17.31
CA SER A 94 8.81 -0.42 -18.09
C SER A 94 9.31 1.00 -17.96
N ARG A 95 9.20 1.74 -19.05
CA ARG A 95 9.59 3.14 -19.13
C ARG A 95 8.33 3.99 -19.03
N TRP A 96 8.26 4.83 -18.00
CA TRP A 96 7.13 5.74 -17.81
C TRP A 96 6.95 6.71 -18.99
N GLN A 97 8.03 7.01 -19.73
CA GLN A 97 7.97 7.86 -20.93
C GLN A 97 7.12 7.25 -22.04
N ASP A 98 7.11 5.91 -22.11
CA ASP A 98 6.47 5.14 -23.16
C ASP A 98 5.01 4.78 -22.79
N ASN A 99 4.59 5.08 -21.55
CA ASN A 99 3.24 4.84 -21.04
C ASN A 99 2.37 6.11 -21.18
N PRO A 100 1.27 6.08 -21.98
CA PRO A 100 0.34 7.19 -22.06
C PRO A 100 -0.47 7.39 -20.76
N ILE A 101 -0.88 8.63 -20.54
CA ILE A 101 -1.76 9.05 -19.44
C ILE A 101 -3.21 8.93 -19.91
N THR A 102 -4.08 8.49 -19.00
CA THR A 102 -5.52 8.36 -19.26
C THR A 102 -6.12 9.72 -19.61
N LYS A 103 -6.86 9.77 -20.72
CA LYS A 103 -7.53 11.00 -21.18
C LYS A 103 -8.69 11.37 -20.25
N ALA A 104 -8.42 12.26 -19.30
CA ALA A 104 -9.44 12.89 -18.46
C ALA A 104 -8.99 14.28 -18.01
N ASP A 105 -9.90 15.27 -18.02
CA ASP A 105 -9.61 16.68 -17.70
C ASP A 105 -8.86 16.87 -16.37
N ARG A 106 -9.13 16.01 -15.38
CA ARG A 106 -8.45 16.02 -14.08
C ARG A 106 -6.96 15.68 -14.20
N TYR A 107 -6.61 14.69 -15.02
CA TYR A 107 -5.22 14.21 -15.17
C TYR A 107 -4.40 15.16 -16.02
N ASP A 108 -4.98 15.74 -17.07
CA ASP A 108 -4.34 16.78 -17.89
C ASP A 108 -3.90 17.97 -17.04
N LYS A 109 -4.74 18.37 -16.09
CA LYS A 109 -4.40 19.42 -15.12
C LYS A 109 -3.24 19.02 -14.21
N ILE A 110 -3.21 17.79 -13.69
CA ILE A 110 -2.12 17.31 -12.83
C ILE A 110 -0.80 17.30 -13.59
N VAL A 111 -0.80 16.87 -14.85
CA VAL A 111 0.40 16.83 -15.70
C VAL A 111 0.83 18.24 -16.08
N SER A 112 -0.10 19.14 -16.36
CA SER A 112 0.20 20.56 -16.55
C SER A 112 0.85 21.19 -15.32
N ASP A 113 0.39 20.84 -14.11
CA ASP A 113 0.85 21.44 -12.86
C ASP A 113 2.19 20.84 -12.38
N LEU A 114 2.44 19.54 -12.60
CA LEU A 114 3.58 18.80 -12.03
C LEU A 114 4.59 18.28 -13.06
N GLY A 115 4.25 18.29 -14.35
CA GLY A 115 5.12 17.82 -15.44
C GLY A 115 5.59 16.38 -15.26
N ASP A 116 6.89 16.14 -15.46
CA ASP A 116 7.49 14.79 -15.40
C ASP A 116 7.39 14.13 -14.01
N VAL A 117 7.19 14.91 -12.94
CA VAL A 117 6.89 14.34 -11.62
C VAL A 117 5.62 13.52 -11.68
N ALA A 118 4.55 14.05 -12.27
CA ALA A 118 3.31 13.30 -12.47
C ALA A 118 3.47 12.17 -13.48
N ARG A 119 4.15 12.42 -14.60
CA ARG A 119 4.32 11.40 -15.65
C ARG A 119 5.09 10.18 -15.17
N SER A 120 6.09 10.37 -14.31
CA SER A 120 6.90 9.29 -13.77
C SER A 120 6.25 8.49 -12.63
N ASN A 121 5.02 8.84 -12.23
CA ASN A 121 4.29 8.18 -11.15
C ASN A 121 3.65 6.82 -11.54
N LEU A 122 4.41 5.97 -12.23
CA LEU A 122 3.96 4.65 -12.64
C LEU A 122 4.26 3.62 -11.54
N ILE A 123 3.52 3.74 -10.45
CA ILE A 123 3.70 2.96 -9.21
C ILE A 123 2.38 2.35 -8.76
N PHE A 124 2.46 1.29 -7.96
CA PHE A 124 1.30 0.49 -7.57
C PHE A 124 1.33 0.20 -6.07
N GLY A 125 0.27 0.53 -5.36
CA GLY A 125 0.17 0.47 -3.91
C GLY A 125 -0.91 -0.48 -3.40
N LEU A 126 -0.81 -0.72 -2.10
CA LEU A 126 -1.89 -1.26 -1.29
C LEU A 126 -2.38 -0.13 -0.38
N HIS A 127 -3.67 0.17 -0.44
CA HIS A 127 -4.32 1.06 0.53
C HIS A 127 -5.28 0.27 1.42
N VAL A 128 -5.26 0.57 2.72
CA VAL A 128 -6.12 -0.10 3.70
C VAL A 128 -6.83 0.96 4.53
N HIS A 129 -8.15 0.93 4.50
CA HIS A 129 -9.03 1.76 5.31
C HIS A 129 -9.48 0.98 6.54
N ILE A 130 -9.29 1.56 7.73
CA ILE A 130 -9.83 1.03 8.98
C ILE A 130 -10.87 2.00 9.52
N GLY A 131 -12.09 1.51 9.75
CA GLY A 131 -13.21 2.24 10.32
C GLY A 131 -12.91 2.74 11.74
N ILE A 132 -13.18 4.02 11.99
CA ILE A 132 -12.97 4.68 13.28
C ILE A 132 -14.27 5.30 13.78
N PRO A 133 -14.46 5.47 15.10
CA PRO A 133 -15.73 5.95 15.65
C PRO A 133 -16.03 7.41 15.31
N ASN A 134 -15.01 8.27 15.24
CA ASN A 134 -15.15 9.69 14.91
C ASN A 134 -13.80 10.30 14.50
N ARG A 135 -13.84 11.54 13.97
CA ARG A 135 -12.64 12.25 13.49
C ARG A 135 -11.69 12.63 14.62
N GLU A 136 -12.16 12.97 15.83
CA GLU A 136 -11.27 13.29 16.96
C GLU A 136 -10.36 12.12 17.28
N GLU A 137 -10.95 10.93 17.41
CA GLU A 137 -10.25 9.70 17.67
C GLU A 137 -9.34 9.32 16.49
N GLY A 138 -9.81 9.57 15.26
CA GLY A 138 -9.01 9.44 14.05
C GLY A 138 -7.69 10.21 14.10
N ILE A 139 -7.72 11.48 14.50
CA ILE A 139 -6.51 12.31 14.61
C ILE A 139 -5.58 11.79 15.72
N ARG A 140 -6.13 11.38 16.86
CA ARG A 140 -5.34 10.81 17.96
C ARG A 140 -4.64 9.52 17.54
N ILE A 141 -5.36 8.60 16.89
CA ILE A 141 -4.80 7.35 16.38
C ILE A 141 -3.78 7.64 15.27
N GLN A 142 -4.06 8.55 14.32
CA GLN A 142 -3.11 8.94 13.27
C GLN A 142 -1.77 9.40 13.86
N ASN A 143 -1.81 10.25 14.90
CA ASN A 143 -0.61 10.78 15.53
C ASN A 143 0.31 9.69 16.08
N VAL A 144 -0.28 8.63 16.64
CA VAL A 144 0.44 7.46 17.16
C VAL A 144 0.89 6.53 16.02
N MET A 145 0.00 6.25 15.07
CA MET A 145 0.23 5.34 13.95
C MET A 145 1.43 5.73 13.08
N ARG A 146 1.78 7.01 13.03
CA ARG A 146 3.02 7.52 12.41
C ARG A 146 4.26 6.70 12.80
N TYR A 147 4.34 6.27 14.07
CA TYR A 147 5.45 5.44 14.56
C TYR A 147 5.49 4.05 13.92
N PHE A 148 4.33 3.43 13.72
CA PHE A 148 4.21 2.05 13.26
C PHE A 148 4.33 1.91 11.73
N LEU A 149 4.20 3.01 10.97
CA LEU A 149 4.26 2.99 9.50
C LEU A 149 5.51 2.28 8.95
N PRO A 150 6.75 2.57 9.39
CA PRO A 150 7.93 1.88 8.89
C PRO A 150 7.94 0.38 9.19
N HIS A 151 7.29 -0.03 10.29
CA HIS A 151 7.25 -1.44 10.68
C HIS A 151 6.34 -2.25 9.76
N VAL A 152 5.16 -1.72 9.43
CA VAL A 152 4.25 -2.36 8.49
C VAL A 152 4.83 -2.30 7.07
N TYR A 153 5.46 -1.18 6.72
CA TYR A 153 6.08 -0.98 5.41
C TYR A 153 7.21 -1.98 5.10
N ALA A 154 8.01 -2.37 6.10
CA ALA A 154 9.06 -3.38 5.90
C ALA A 154 8.51 -4.72 5.36
N LEU A 155 7.34 -5.18 5.83
CA LEU A 155 6.70 -6.43 5.37
C LEU A 155 6.21 -6.34 3.92
N SER A 156 5.84 -5.14 3.46
CA SER A 156 5.21 -4.97 2.14
C SER A 156 6.19 -4.64 1.02
N THR A 157 7.49 -4.54 1.30
CA THR A 157 8.48 -4.14 0.27
C THR A 157 8.46 -5.05 -0.96
N ASN A 158 8.21 -4.48 -2.15
CA ASN A 158 7.96 -5.24 -3.37
C ASN A 158 8.31 -4.47 -4.66
N SER A 159 9.32 -3.60 -4.63
CA SER A 159 9.73 -2.79 -5.79
C SER A 159 11.24 -2.57 -5.88
N PRO A 160 12.05 -3.63 -6.07
CA PRO A 160 13.52 -3.52 -6.12
C PRO A 160 14.10 -3.05 -7.47
N PHE A 161 13.26 -2.94 -8.50
CA PHE A 161 13.64 -2.57 -9.85
C PHE A 161 12.89 -1.32 -10.33
N TRP A 162 13.55 -0.52 -11.16
CA TRP A 162 12.93 0.64 -11.80
C TRP A 162 13.61 0.92 -13.13
N VAL A 163 12.83 1.00 -14.22
CA VAL A 163 13.31 1.37 -15.56
C VAL A 163 14.53 0.54 -15.98
N GLY A 164 14.47 -0.77 -15.71
CA GLY A 164 15.46 -1.75 -16.16
C GLY A 164 16.67 -1.88 -15.24
N SER A 165 16.68 -1.20 -14.09
CA SER A 165 17.82 -1.16 -13.18
C SER A 165 17.47 -1.72 -11.80
N LYS A 166 18.39 -2.51 -11.23
CA LYS A 166 18.38 -2.84 -9.80
C LYS A 166 18.66 -1.56 -9.01
N THR A 167 17.68 -1.07 -8.27
CA THR A 167 17.76 0.26 -7.61
C THR A 167 18.60 0.24 -6.35
N GLY A 168 18.80 -0.95 -5.80
CA GLY A 168 19.40 -1.18 -4.50
C GLY A 168 18.41 -1.04 -3.33
N PHE A 169 17.17 -0.62 -3.57
CA PHE A 169 16.12 -0.60 -2.53
C PHE A 169 15.31 -1.88 -2.57
N LYS A 170 14.63 -2.22 -1.47
CA LYS A 170 13.57 -3.25 -1.46
C LYS A 170 12.22 -2.67 -1.87
N SER A 171 11.98 -1.39 -1.57
CA SER A 171 10.82 -0.65 -2.07
C SER A 171 11.24 0.70 -2.64
N TYR A 172 11.29 0.79 -3.96
CA TYR A 172 11.61 2.02 -4.69
C TYR A 172 10.37 2.88 -4.99
N ARG A 173 9.16 2.33 -4.87
CA ARG A 173 7.88 3.05 -5.04
C ARG A 173 7.86 4.41 -4.34
N GLN A 174 8.30 4.45 -3.08
CA GLN A 174 8.29 5.67 -2.27
C GLN A 174 9.29 6.73 -2.78
N GLU A 175 10.41 6.32 -3.38
CA GLU A 175 11.41 7.22 -3.96
C GLU A 175 10.93 7.84 -5.29
N VAL A 176 10.01 7.17 -5.99
CA VAL A 176 9.26 7.77 -7.10
C VAL A 176 8.25 8.77 -6.56
N PHE A 177 7.49 8.39 -5.52
CA PHE A 177 6.40 9.18 -4.98
C PHE A 177 6.82 10.45 -4.24
N VAL A 178 7.98 10.46 -3.57
CA VAL A 178 8.46 11.59 -2.74
C VAL A 178 8.62 12.90 -3.52
N LYS A 179 8.72 12.82 -4.86
CA LYS A 179 8.77 13.98 -5.75
C LYS A 179 7.46 14.78 -5.76
N PHE A 180 6.33 14.15 -5.42
CA PHE A 180 5.06 14.85 -5.29
C PHE A 180 5.04 15.73 -4.04
N PRO A 181 4.43 16.93 -4.12
CA PRO A 181 4.30 17.79 -2.97
C PRO A 181 3.33 17.18 -1.95
N ARG A 182 3.58 17.38 -0.65
CA ARG A 182 2.70 16.93 0.45
C ARG A 182 2.57 15.40 0.54
N THR A 183 3.66 14.69 0.25
CA THR A 183 3.81 13.24 0.47
C THR A 183 4.55 12.92 1.77
N GLY A 184 4.60 11.63 2.12
CA GLY A 184 5.33 11.11 3.27
C GLY A 184 4.50 11.04 4.55
N ILE A 185 5.19 10.80 5.67
CA ILE A 185 4.55 10.63 6.98
C ILE A 185 3.81 11.92 7.37
N PRO A 186 2.53 11.85 7.77
CA PRO A 186 1.77 13.05 8.13
C PRO A 186 2.43 13.80 9.30
N SER A 187 2.15 15.10 9.40
CA SER A 187 2.51 15.87 10.60
C SER A 187 1.71 15.43 11.82
N TYR A 188 2.18 15.81 13.01
CA TYR A 188 1.37 15.72 14.21
C TYR A 188 0.33 16.84 14.21
N PHE A 189 -0.91 16.52 14.59
CA PHE A 189 -1.98 17.51 14.77
C PHE A 189 -2.58 17.36 16.17
N SER A 190 -2.59 18.44 16.95
CA SER A 190 -3.12 18.45 18.33
C SER A 190 -4.64 18.30 18.41
N SER A 191 -5.36 18.62 17.32
CA SER A 191 -6.82 18.57 17.27
C SER A 191 -7.35 18.49 15.83
N VAL A 192 -8.62 18.12 15.68
CA VAL A 192 -9.35 18.22 14.42
C VAL A 192 -9.39 19.67 13.92
N ALA A 193 -9.53 20.64 14.82
CA ALA A 193 -9.54 22.06 14.45
C ALA A 193 -8.21 22.52 13.84
N GLU A 194 -7.07 22.07 14.37
CA GLU A 194 -5.75 22.36 13.77
C GLU A 194 -5.62 21.72 12.39
N PHE A 195 -6.07 20.47 12.26
CA PHE A 195 -6.08 19.78 10.97
C PHE A 195 -6.97 20.50 9.95
N ASP A 196 -8.19 20.87 10.32
CA ASP A 196 -9.12 21.60 9.45
C ASP A 196 -8.59 22.99 9.10
N ALA A 197 -7.93 23.69 10.02
CA ALA A 197 -7.27 24.97 9.75
C ALA A 197 -6.17 24.82 8.68
N TYR A 198 -5.36 23.76 8.75
CA TYR A 198 -4.37 23.44 7.72
C TYR A 198 -5.05 23.18 6.37
N ILE A 199 -6.07 22.31 6.30
CA ILE A 199 -6.80 22.04 5.06
C ILE A 199 -7.40 23.31 4.46
N ASN A 200 -8.08 24.11 5.28
CA ASN A 200 -8.74 25.34 4.86
C ASN A 200 -7.74 26.37 4.33
N LEU A 201 -6.55 26.48 4.93
CA LEU A 201 -5.49 27.35 4.40
C LEU A 201 -5.04 26.91 3.01
N MET A 202 -4.84 25.61 2.80
CA MET A 202 -4.42 25.06 1.51
C MET A 202 -5.47 25.27 0.41
N ILE A 203 -6.76 25.15 0.76
CA ILE A 203 -7.87 25.41 -0.17
C ILE A 203 -7.99 26.91 -0.46
N LYS A 204 -7.99 27.75 0.58
CA LYS A 204 -8.16 29.21 0.45
C LYS A 204 -7.06 29.86 -0.39
N THR A 205 -5.84 29.31 -0.36
CA THR A 205 -4.71 29.78 -1.16
C THR A 205 -4.67 29.21 -2.58
N GLY A 206 -5.62 28.34 -2.94
CA GLY A 206 -5.65 27.67 -4.24
C GLY A 206 -4.58 26.58 -4.40
N THR A 207 -3.91 26.19 -3.32
CA THR A 207 -2.84 25.17 -3.36
C THR A 207 -3.40 23.77 -3.63
N ILE A 208 -4.59 23.48 -3.09
CA ILE A 208 -5.37 22.26 -3.39
C ILE A 208 -6.84 22.65 -3.61
N ASP A 209 -7.57 21.84 -4.37
CA ASP A 209 -9.02 21.99 -4.56
C ASP A 209 -9.80 21.35 -3.40
N ASN A 210 -9.30 20.24 -2.87
CA ASN A 210 -9.86 19.57 -1.70
C ASN A 210 -8.80 18.71 -0.99
N ALA A 211 -9.15 18.18 0.18
CA ALA A 211 -8.27 17.38 1.03
C ALA A 211 -7.78 16.05 0.39
N LYS A 212 -8.37 15.57 -0.72
CA LYS A 212 -7.89 14.36 -1.42
C LYS A 212 -6.50 14.55 -2.06
N LYS A 213 -6.08 15.81 -2.32
CA LYS A 213 -4.72 16.14 -2.84
C LYS A 213 -3.63 16.19 -1.77
N ILE A 214 -3.89 15.57 -0.62
CA ILE A 214 -2.91 15.28 0.40
C ILE A 214 -2.60 13.79 0.31
N TRP A 215 -1.36 13.51 -0.06
CA TRP A 215 -0.88 12.18 -0.42
C TRP A 215 0.05 11.63 0.66
N TRP A 216 -0.37 11.73 1.92
CA TRP A 216 0.40 11.19 3.03
C TRP A 216 0.37 9.67 3.08
N ASP A 217 1.41 9.10 3.71
CA ASP A 217 1.55 7.66 3.97
C ASP A 217 0.42 7.09 4.85
N LEU A 218 -0.23 7.98 5.62
CA LEU A 218 -1.36 7.71 6.48
C LEU A 218 -2.25 8.95 6.52
N ARG A 219 -3.58 8.76 6.44
CA ARG A 219 -4.54 9.86 6.40
C ARG A 219 -5.80 9.53 7.17
N VAL A 220 -6.24 10.42 8.05
CA VAL A 220 -7.66 10.47 8.45
C VAL A 220 -8.46 10.90 7.23
N HIS A 221 -9.28 9.99 6.70
CA HIS A 221 -9.93 10.22 5.43
C HIS A 221 -10.96 11.37 5.55
N PRO A 222 -11.00 12.32 4.61
CA PRO A 222 -11.81 13.53 4.75
C PRO A 222 -13.33 13.33 4.61
N PHE A 223 -13.76 12.23 3.97
CA PHE A 223 -15.19 11.94 3.73
C PHE A 223 -15.68 10.70 4.48
N TYR A 224 -14.98 9.58 4.34
CA TYR A 224 -15.22 8.37 5.11
C TYR A 224 -14.62 8.44 6.52
N PRO A 225 -15.31 7.91 7.56
CA PRO A 225 -14.81 7.85 8.92
C PRO A 225 -13.78 6.72 9.05
N THR A 226 -12.65 6.86 8.38
CA THR A 226 -11.58 5.85 8.32
C THR A 226 -10.21 6.47 8.53
N ILE A 227 -9.28 5.66 8.99
CA ILE A 227 -7.84 5.91 8.83
C ILE A 227 -7.37 5.05 7.66
N GLU A 228 -6.67 5.68 6.74
CA GLU A 228 -6.25 5.11 5.49
C GLU A 228 -4.72 5.02 5.44
N PHE A 229 -4.20 3.80 5.39
CA PHE A 229 -2.78 3.50 5.21
C PHE A 229 -2.46 3.45 3.72
N ARG A 230 -1.40 4.13 3.28
CA ARG A 230 -1.02 4.25 1.85
C ARG A 230 0.46 4.01 1.56
N ILE A 231 1.21 3.57 2.58
CA ILE A 231 2.67 3.44 2.53
C ILE A 231 3.15 2.20 1.75
N CYS A 232 2.35 1.14 1.75
CA CYS A 232 2.75 -0.17 1.26
C CYS A 232 2.91 -0.22 -0.27
N ASP A 233 3.86 -1.04 -0.72
CA ASP A 233 3.82 -1.53 -2.11
C ASP A 233 2.70 -2.54 -2.24
N MET A 234 2.19 -2.72 -3.46
CA MET A 234 1.25 -3.78 -3.77
C MET A 234 1.91 -5.16 -3.57
N PRO A 235 1.43 -6.04 -2.67
CA PRO A 235 1.95 -7.41 -2.51
C PRO A 235 1.66 -8.31 -3.72
N LEU A 236 2.37 -9.43 -3.84
CA LEU A 236 2.10 -10.39 -4.92
C LEU A 236 0.93 -11.31 -4.53
N ARG A 237 0.93 -11.83 -3.30
CA ARG A 237 -0.05 -12.83 -2.83
C ARG A 237 -1.16 -12.20 -2.00
N VAL A 238 -2.34 -12.82 -1.99
CA VAL A 238 -3.49 -12.30 -1.21
C VAL A 238 -3.25 -12.46 0.29
N GLU A 239 -2.57 -13.54 0.70
CA GLU A 239 -2.24 -13.79 2.11
C GLU A 239 -1.34 -12.69 2.68
N GLU A 240 -0.45 -12.13 1.86
CA GLU A 240 0.41 -11.00 2.25
C GLU A 240 -0.43 -9.73 2.46
N THR A 241 -1.34 -9.40 1.53
CA THR A 241 -2.27 -8.27 1.69
C THR A 241 -3.10 -8.42 2.96
N VAL A 242 -3.70 -9.60 3.15
CA VAL A 242 -4.57 -9.92 4.28
C VAL A 242 -3.81 -9.83 5.61
N CYS A 243 -2.58 -10.34 5.67
CA CYS A 243 -1.71 -10.22 6.82
C CYS A 243 -1.42 -8.76 7.19
N ILE A 244 -1.02 -7.96 6.20
CA ILE A 244 -0.70 -6.55 6.38
C ILE A 244 -1.94 -5.77 6.85
N ALA A 245 -3.11 -6.01 6.24
CA ALA A 245 -4.36 -5.37 6.62
C ALA A 245 -4.81 -5.78 8.05
N ALA A 246 -4.63 -7.04 8.44
CA ALA A 246 -4.92 -7.53 9.79
C ALA A 246 -4.06 -6.83 10.84
N ILE A 247 -2.75 -6.68 10.60
CA ILE A 247 -1.83 -5.97 11.48
C ILE A 247 -2.24 -4.50 11.62
N MET A 248 -2.61 -3.84 10.51
CA MET A 248 -3.10 -2.45 10.53
C MET A 248 -4.39 -2.32 11.34
N GLN A 249 -5.35 -3.24 11.17
CA GLN A 249 -6.59 -3.28 11.94
C GLN A 249 -6.31 -3.44 13.44
N CYS A 250 -5.46 -4.41 13.80
CA CYS A 250 -5.06 -4.65 15.19
C CYS A 250 -4.34 -3.46 15.81
N LEU A 251 -3.47 -2.78 15.06
CA LEU A 251 -2.79 -1.58 15.53
C LEU A 251 -3.77 -0.45 15.85
N VAL A 252 -4.74 -0.20 14.96
CA VAL A 252 -5.78 0.81 15.19
C VAL A 252 -6.62 0.44 16.40
N ALA A 253 -7.06 -0.82 16.51
CA ALA A 253 -7.84 -1.32 17.64
C ALA A 253 -7.07 -1.24 18.97
N LYS A 254 -5.78 -1.59 18.96
CA LYS A 254 -4.90 -1.53 20.13
C LYS A 254 -4.75 -0.10 20.63
N ILE A 255 -4.50 0.86 19.73
CA ILE A 255 -4.36 2.26 20.13
C ILE A 255 -5.68 2.83 20.62
N TYR A 256 -6.81 2.48 20.00
CA TYR A 256 -8.12 2.84 20.50
C TYR A 256 -8.35 2.31 21.93
N LYS A 257 -8.07 1.03 22.18
CA LYS A 257 -8.16 0.40 23.50
C LYS A 257 -7.30 1.11 24.55
N LEU A 258 -6.09 1.54 24.19
CA LEU A 258 -5.24 2.35 25.07
C LEU A 258 -5.89 3.70 25.37
N HIS A 259 -6.46 4.38 24.38
CA HIS A 259 -7.14 5.66 24.59
C HIS A 259 -8.37 5.54 25.50
N GLU A 260 -9.15 4.46 25.39
CA GLU A 260 -10.27 4.15 26.30
C GLU A 260 -9.79 3.98 27.75
N GLN A 261 -8.55 3.50 27.94
CA GLN A 261 -7.91 3.32 29.23
C GLN A 261 -7.16 4.57 29.72
N ASN A 262 -7.29 5.72 29.02
CA ASN A 262 -6.51 6.94 29.26
C ASN A 262 -4.99 6.74 29.16
N LEU A 263 -4.55 5.75 28.38
CA LEU A 263 -3.16 5.50 28.03
C LEU A 263 -2.89 5.98 26.61
N SER A 264 -1.62 6.14 26.25
CA SER A 264 -1.20 6.41 24.87
C SER A 264 0.22 5.89 24.62
N PHE A 265 0.65 5.94 23.37
CA PHE A 265 2.02 5.61 22.97
C PHE A 265 2.87 6.88 22.88
N ARG A 266 4.20 6.74 22.97
CA ARG A 266 5.11 7.89 22.84
C ARG A 266 5.02 8.48 21.43
N SER A 267 4.86 9.80 21.34
CA SER A 267 4.90 10.52 20.06
C SER A 267 6.34 10.85 19.68
N TYR A 268 6.70 10.58 18.44
CA TYR A 268 8.01 10.87 17.90
C TYR A 268 7.95 11.93 16.79
N ARG A 269 9.02 12.72 16.71
CA ARG A 269 9.19 13.75 15.68
C ARG A 269 9.27 13.08 14.31
N ARG A 270 8.63 13.68 13.30
CA ARG A 270 8.61 13.15 11.92
C ARG A 270 10.02 12.87 11.37
N LEU A 271 11.00 13.70 11.71
CA LEU A 271 12.39 13.53 11.27
C LEU A 271 12.95 12.15 11.66
N LEU A 272 12.69 11.69 12.89
CA LEU A 272 13.13 10.37 13.36
C LEU A 272 12.38 9.23 12.66
N LEU A 273 11.07 9.40 12.47
CA LEU A 273 10.24 8.41 11.79
C LEU A 273 10.65 8.21 10.33
N ASN A 274 11.08 9.28 9.66
CA ASN A 274 11.59 9.22 8.29
C ASN A 274 12.89 8.42 8.19
N GLU A 275 13.75 8.41 9.21
CA GLU A 275 14.95 7.54 9.24
C GLU A 275 14.57 6.07 9.19
N ASN A 276 13.59 5.65 10.00
CA ASN A 276 13.10 4.27 9.96
C ASN A 276 12.36 3.97 8.64
N LYS A 277 11.59 4.92 8.08
CA LYS A 277 10.97 4.75 6.76
C LYS A 277 12.02 4.49 5.67
N TRP A 278 13.11 5.27 5.66
CA TRP A 278 14.18 5.12 4.69
C TRP A 278 14.89 3.76 4.84
N ARG A 279 15.22 3.37 6.07
CA ARG A 279 15.84 2.05 6.35
C ARG A 279 14.94 0.90 5.92
N ALA A 280 13.63 0.99 6.18
CA ALA A 280 12.65 0.01 5.74
C ALA A 280 12.51 -0.03 4.21
N SER A 281 12.48 1.12 3.52
CA SER A 281 12.48 1.18 2.05
C SER A 281 13.73 0.52 1.45
N LYS A 282 14.89 0.78 2.07
CA LYS A 282 16.19 0.30 1.59
C LYS A 282 16.37 -1.20 1.76
N ASP A 283 16.13 -1.72 2.97
CA ASP A 283 16.50 -3.09 3.34
C ASP A 283 15.29 -3.98 3.72
N GLY A 284 14.07 -3.45 3.74
CA GLY A 284 12.84 -4.21 4.03
C GLY A 284 12.90 -4.91 5.38
N ILE A 285 12.54 -6.20 5.39
CA ILE A 285 12.61 -7.05 6.59
C ILE A 285 14.04 -7.35 7.09
N HIS A 286 15.06 -7.01 6.30
CA HIS A 286 16.47 -7.16 6.67
C HIS A 286 17.05 -5.89 7.31
N ALA A 287 16.25 -4.83 7.40
CA ALA A 287 16.67 -3.56 7.97
C ALA A 287 16.99 -3.69 9.47
N HIS A 288 17.88 -2.81 9.94
CA HIS A 288 17.99 -2.49 11.36
C HIS A 288 17.32 -1.15 11.61
N LEU A 289 16.14 -1.14 12.23
CA LEU A 289 15.44 0.10 12.54
C LEU A 289 15.92 0.66 13.89
N ILE A 290 15.73 1.94 14.10
CA ILE A 290 16.03 2.61 15.35
C ILE A 290 14.91 2.32 16.34
N ASP A 291 15.25 1.71 17.48
CA ASP A 291 14.41 1.74 18.67
C ASP A 291 14.68 3.05 19.40
N PHE A 292 13.74 3.99 19.31
CA PHE A 292 13.91 5.32 19.91
C PHE A 292 13.82 5.32 21.44
N GLY A 293 13.33 4.24 22.06
CA GLY A 293 13.30 4.10 23.51
C GLY A 293 14.64 3.60 24.05
N LYS A 294 15.27 2.65 23.34
CA LYS A 294 16.58 2.07 23.66
C LYS A 294 17.76 2.86 23.06
N GLU A 295 17.49 3.78 22.14
CA GLU A 295 18.48 4.55 21.38
C GLU A 295 19.51 3.69 20.64
N THR A 296 19.06 2.55 20.11
CA THR A 296 19.93 1.58 19.41
C THR A 296 19.32 1.12 18.10
N SER A 297 20.16 0.59 17.22
CA SER A 297 19.76 -0.07 15.99
C SER A 297 19.38 -1.52 16.30
N VAL A 298 18.16 -1.94 15.98
CA VAL A 298 17.60 -3.26 16.30
C VAL A 298 17.20 -3.97 15.00
N PRO A 299 17.51 -5.27 14.84
CA PRO A 299 17.03 -6.06 13.71
C PRO A 299 15.50 -6.03 13.61
N TYR A 300 14.97 -5.85 12.39
CA TYR A 300 13.52 -5.79 12.17
C TYR A 300 12.80 -7.04 12.69
N SER A 301 13.41 -8.23 12.60
CA SER A 301 12.84 -9.48 13.13
C SER A 301 12.47 -9.41 14.61
N ASP A 302 13.26 -8.69 15.42
CA ASP A 302 12.98 -8.57 16.85
C ASP A 302 11.91 -7.50 17.11
N LEU A 303 11.92 -6.41 16.35
CA LEU A 303 10.87 -5.39 16.40
C LEU A 303 9.52 -5.92 15.93
N LEU A 304 9.49 -6.87 14.98
CA LEU A 304 8.25 -7.54 14.58
C LEU A 304 7.71 -8.41 15.72
N LYS A 305 8.56 -9.15 16.45
CA LYS A 305 8.14 -9.90 17.64
C LYS A 305 7.52 -8.97 18.68
N GLU A 306 8.18 -7.85 18.96
CA GLU A 306 7.68 -6.84 19.90
C GLU A 306 6.35 -6.23 19.41
N LEU A 307 6.22 -5.96 18.10
CA LEU A 307 4.99 -5.45 17.49
C LEU A 307 3.82 -6.43 17.62
N LEU A 308 4.04 -7.71 17.30
CA LEU A 308 2.99 -8.71 17.40
C LEU A 308 2.58 -8.95 18.86
N ALA A 309 3.55 -8.97 19.78
CA ALA A 309 3.26 -9.02 21.22
C ALA A 309 2.49 -7.78 21.72
N PHE A 310 2.74 -6.60 21.15
CA PHE A 310 2.05 -5.38 21.51
C PHE A 310 0.55 -5.40 21.13
N ILE A 311 0.20 -6.03 20.01
CA ILE A 311 -1.19 -6.12 19.53
C ILE A 311 -1.92 -7.39 19.99
N ASP A 312 -1.22 -8.38 20.57
CA ASP A 312 -1.75 -9.73 20.86
C ASP A 312 -3.09 -9.72 21.62
N ASP A 313 -3.28 -8.78 22.56
CA ASP A 313 -4.49 -8.67 23.39
C ASP A 313 -5.74 -8.16 22.65
N VAL A 314 -5.63 -7.79 21.36
CA VAL A 314 -6.79 -7.48 20.50
C VAL A 314 -6.93 -8.45 19.32
N VAL A 315 -5.94 -9.30 19.07
CA VAL A 315 -5.90 -10.20 17.90
C VAL A 315 -7.04 -11.22 17.95
N ASP A 316 -7.25 -11.87 19.09
CA ASP A 316 -8.32 -12.87 19.25
C ASP A 316 -9.71 -12.24 19.27
N GLU A 317 -9.83 -11.02 19.83
CA GLU A 317 -11.09 -10.25 19.83
C GLU A 317 -11.52 -9.87 18.42
N LEU A 318 -10.56 -9.61 17.53
CA LEU A 318 -10.78 -9.36 16.10
C LEU A 318 -10.83 -10.64 15.24
N GLY A 319 -10.51 -11.79 15.81
CA GLY A 319 -10.54 -13.09 15.14
C GLY A 319 -9.55 -13.22 13.99
N CYS A 320 -8.38 -12.56 14.07
CA CYS A 320 -7.44 -12.46 12.95
C CYS A 320 -6.04 -13.06 13.24
N ARG A 321 -5.95 -13.99 14.18
CA ARG A 321 -4.67 -14.59 14.63
C ARG A 321 -3.91 -15.26 13.50
N GLU A 322 -4.58 -16.07 12.69
CA GLU A 322 -3.96 -16.78 11.57
C GLU A 322 -3.38 -15.78 10.55
N GLU A 323 -4.14 -14.74 10.22
CA GLU A 323 -3.74 -13.71 9.27
C GLU A 323 -2.56 -12.87 9.79
N VAL A 324 -2.57 -12.49 11.08
CA VAL A 324 -1.47 -11.75 11.71
C VAL A 324 -0.20 -12.61 11.77
N GLU A 325 -0.31 -13.89 12.12
CA GLU A 325 0.85 -14.80 12.25
C GLU A 325 1.49 -15.15 10.90
N TYR A 326 0.79 -14.93 9.78
CA TYR A 326 1.37 -15.04 8.44
C TYR A 326 2.59 -14.11 8.23
N ALA A 327 2.77 -13.09 9.07
CA ALA A 327 3.98 -12.26 9.07
C ALA A 327 5.27 -13.09 9.27
N TRP A 328 5.18 -14.23 9.97
CA TRP A 328 6.31 -15.16 10.12
C TRP A 328 6.64 -15.89 8.83
N GLU A 329 5.64 -16.21 8.00
CA GLU A 329 5.88 -16.77 6.67
C GLU A 329 6.49 -15.72 5.73
N ILE A 330 6.13 -14.44 5.83
CA ILE A 330 6.81 -13.35 5.12
C ILE A 330 8.29 -13.27 5.55
N MET A 331 8.56 -13.28 6.87
CA MET A 331 9.93 -13.24 7.40
C MET A 331 10.78 -14.42 6.95
N LYS A 332 10.18 -15.61 6.87
CA LYS A 332 10.86 -16.85 6.49
C LYS A 332 11.15 -16.92 5.00
N ASN A 333 10.20 -16.51 4.16
CA ASN A 333 10.29 -16.65 2.71
C ASN A 333 10.87 -15.40 2.01
N GLY A 334 11.06 -14.31 2.76
CA GLY A 334 11.40 -13.00 2.21
C GLY A 334 10.16 -12.27 1.69
N THR A 335 10.25 -10.95 1.55
CA THR A 335 9.20 -10.14 0.91
C THR A 335 9.17 -10.37 -0.60
N GLY A 336 8.17 -9.81 -1.29
CA GLY A 336 8.12 -9.88 -2.75
C GLY A 336 9.39 -9.29 -3.41
N ALA A 337 10.02 -8.28 -2.81
CA ALA A 337 11.29 -7.75 -3.29
C ALA A 337 12.45 -8.75 -3.17
N ASP A 338 12.53 -9.50 -2.06
CA ASP A 338 13.55 -10.54 -1.88
C ASP A 338 13.44 -11.62 -2.94
N ARG A 339 12.21 -12.06 -3.22
CA ARG A 339 11.94 -13.14 -4.17
C ARG A 339 12.15 -12.69 -5.61
N GLN A 340 11.77 -11.46 -5.98
CA GLN A 340 12.10 -10.85 -7.27
C GLN A 340 13.62 -10.77 -7.50
N LEU A 341 14.37 -10.33 -6.49
CA LEU A 341 15.83 -10.24 -6.55
C LEU A 341 16.48 -11.61 -6.71
N ALA A 342 16.00 -12.63 -6.00
CA ALA A 342 16.52 -13.99 -6.10
C ALA A 342 16.33 -14.58 -7.51
N VAL A 343 15.19 -14.30 -8.16
CA VAL A 343 14.95 -14.70 -9.56
C VAL A 343 15.97 -14.02 -10.48
N TYR A 344 16.13 -12.70 -10.36
CA TYR A 344 17.08 -11.95 -11.18
C TYR A 344 18.53 -12.40 -10.97
N GLU A 345 18.94 -12.69 -9.73
CA GLU A 345 20.31 -13.16 -9.43
C GLU A 345 20.59 -14.53 -10.05
N LYS A 346 19.55 -15.36 -10.22
CA LYS A 346 19.65 -16.67 -10.88
C LYS A 346 19.64 -16.58 -12.41
N THR A 347 18.87 -15.66 -12.98
CA THR A 347 18.59 -15.62 -14.44
C THR A 347 19.31 -14.51 -15.18
N GLY A 348 19.61 -13.38 -14.52
CA GLY A 348 20.05 -12.14 -15.15
C GLY A 348 19.00 -11.45 -16.01
N ASP A 349 17.74 -11.90 -15.97
CA ASP A 349 16.69 -11.47 -16.90
C ASP A 349 15.48 -10.88 -16.15
N LEU A 350 15.14 -9.63 -16.49
CA LEU A 350 14.00 -8.93 -15.91
C LEU A 350 12.65 -9.44 -16.44
N LYS A 351 12.61 -10.06 -17.63
CA LYS A 351 11.38 -10.71 -18.10
C LYS A 351 11.04 -11.94 -17.25
N ALA A 352 12.05 -12.72 -16.86
CA ALA A 352 11.87 -13.81 -15.91
C ALA A 352 11.37 -13.33 -14.54
N VAL A 353 11.78 -12.12 -14.10
CA VAL A 353 11.24 -11.50 -12.88
C VAL A 353 9.76 -11.17 -13.06
N VAL A 354 9.37 -10.60 -14.21
CA VAL A 354 7.95 -10.33 -14.52
C VAL A 354 7.13 -11.61 -14.56
N ASP A 355 7.60 -12.65 -15.25
CA ASP A 355 6.93 -13.95 -15.31
C ASP A 355 6.75 -14.55 -13.89
N TYR A 356 7.76 -14.39 -13.01
CA TYR A 356 7.64 -14.78 -11.60
C TYR A 356 6.55 -13.97 -10.88
N MET A 357 6.56 -12.64 -10.99
CA MET A 357 5.57 -11.78 -10.34
C MET A 357 4.14 -12.12 -10.80
N ILE A 358 3.94 -12.41 -12.09
CA ILE A 358 2.66 -12.90 -12.64
C ILE A 358 2.28 -14.22 -11.98
N SER A 359 3.20 -15.20 -11.97
CA SER A 359 2.92 -16.53 -11.42
C SER A 359 2.52 -16.51 -9.93
N GLU A 360 3.12 -15.62 -9.15
CA GLU A 360 2.80 -15.44 -7.73
C GLU A 360 1.47 -14.73 -7.52
N THR A 361 1.14 -13.78 -8.39
CA THR A 361 -0.15 -13.07 -8.35
C THR A 361 -1.30 -14.00 -8.73
N GLU A 362 -1.05 -14.91 -9.68
CA GLU A 362 -2.01 -15.90 -10.18
C GLU A 362 -2.10 -17.17 -9.31
N ASN A 363 -1.21 -17.30 -8.32
CA ASN A 363 -1.13 -18.49 -7.49
C ASN A 363 -2.46 -18.78 -6.77
N GLY A 364 -2.96 -20.01 -6.91
CA GLY A 364 -4.21 -20.44 -6.28
C GLY A 364 -5.49 -20.03 -7.03
N TYR A 365 -5.40 -19.27 -8.12
CA TYR A 365 -6.57 -18.83 -8.90
C TYR A 365 -6.76 -19.56 -10.23
N ILE A 366 -5.67 -20.03 -10.81
CA ILE A 366 -5.65 -20.78 -12.07
C ILE A 366 -5.28 -22.23 -11.73
N THR A 367 -6.21 -23.15 -11.97
CA THR A 367 -5.89 -24.59 -12.10
C THR A 367 -5.48 -24.83 -13.54
N GLU A 368 -4.32 -25.47 -13.74
CA GLU A 368 -3.78 -25.88 -15.05
C GLU A 368 -4.79 -26.63 -15.93
#